data_AF-A0A2J0YU49-F1
#
_entry.id   AF-A0A2J0YU49-F1
#
_cell.length_a   1.000
_cell.length_b   1.000
_cell.length_c   1.000
_cell.angle_alpha   90.00
_cell.angle_beta   90.00
_cell.angle_gamma   90.00
#
_symmetry.space_group_name_H-M   'P 1'
#
loop_
_entity.id
_entity.type
_entity.pdbx_description
1 polymer ?
#
loop_
_entity_poly.entity_id
_entity_poly.type
_entity_poly.pdbx_seq_one_letter_code
_entity_poly.pdbx_strand_id
1 'polypeptide(L)'
;MLSAVSNGGGYWVVSACGPSSGICPDCRQQSGSRHGWSHRSLQDLTIQGSKVTVRLRFSRWHCTYRHCKRQTFTDPSRRLPRRTPAGQRGSPR
;
A
#
# COMPACT_ATOMS: atom_id res chain seq x y z
N MET A 1 -3.25 -10.78 10.34
CA MET A 1 -2.57 -10.30 9.12
C MET A 1 -2.52 -11.48 8.15
N LEU A 2 -3.37 -11.49 7.12
CA LEU A 2 -3.34 -12.55 6.09
C LEU A 2 -2.47 -12.06 4.94
N SER A 3 -1.53 -12.92 4.52
CA SER A 3 -0.64 -12.66 3.39
C SER A 3 -0.83 -13.75 2.35
N ALA A 4 -1.13 -13.38 1.10
CA ALA A 4 -1.20 -14.33 -0.02
C ALA A 4 -0.10 -14.00 -1.03
N VAL A 5 0.59 -15.04 -1.50
CA VAL A 5 1.63 -14.96 -2.52
C VAL A 5 1.18 -15.74 -3.74
N SER A 6 1.17 -15.10 -4.91
CA SER A 6 0.83 -15.75 -6.18
C SER A 6 1.92 -15.49 -7.22
N ASN A 7 2.22 -16.49 -8.05
CA ASN A 7 3.16 -16.41 -9.16
C ASN A 7 2.40 -16.63 -10.47
N GLY A 8 2.56 -15.71 -11.42
CA GLY A 8 2.16 -15.91 -12.81
C GLY A 8 3.04 -15.06 -13.73
N GLY A 9 3.63 -15.67 -14.75
CA GLY A 9 4.27 -14.94 -15.86
C GLY A 9 5.40 -13.98 -15.48
N GLY A 10 6.21 -14.29 -14.46
CA GLY A 10 7.42 -13.53 -14.12
C GLY A 10 7.22 -12.36 -13.15
N TYR A 11 6.11 -12.32 -12.41
CA TYR A 11 5.92 -11.40 -11.29
C TYR A 11 5.26 -12.09 -10.09
N TRP A 12 5.59 -11.62 -8.89
CA TRP A 12 5.04 -12.14 -7.64
C TRP A 12 4.16 -11.10 -6.97
N VAL A 13 2.91 -11.46 -6.68
CA VAL A 13 1.97 -10.57 -5.97
C VAL A 13 1.89 -10.97 -4.50
N VAL A 14 2.26 -10.06 -3.60
CA VAL A 14 2.10 -10.23 -2.15
C VAL A 14 0.94 -9.36 -1.65
N SER A 15 -0.21 -9.97 -1.39
CA SER A 15 -1.37 -9.28 -0.81
C SER A 15 -1.33 -9.34 0.70
N ALA A 16 -1.40 -8.21 1.40
CA ALA A 16 -1.54 -8.16 2.86
C ALA A 16 -2.85 -7.47 3.25
N CYS A 17 -3.60 -8.05 4.19
CA CYS A 17 -4.77 -7.40 4.78
C CYS A 17 -4.35 -6.59 6.02
N GLY A 18 -4.63 -5.29 6.00
CA GLY A 18 -4.39 -4.37 7.11
C GLY A 18 -5.35 -4.57 8.30
N PRO A 19 -5.21 -3.77 9.37
CA PRO A 19 -6.07 -3.83 10.55
C PRO A 19 -7.55 -3.60 10.22
N SER A 20 -8.46 -4.00 11.12
CA SER A 20 -9.92 -3.82 10.99
C SER A 20 -10.40 -2.40 11.31
N SER A 21 -9.51 -1.54 11.79
CA SER A 21 -9.74 -0.11 12.02
C SER A 21 -8.44 0.67 11.80
N GLY A 22 -8.55 1.99 11.67
CA GLY A 22 -7.41 2.90 11.57
C GLY A 22 -7.54 4.08 12.53
N ILE A 23 -6.40 4.68 12.88
CA ILE A 23 -6.34 5.90 13.70
C ILE A 23 -6.17 7.09 12.77
N CYS A 24 -7.08 8.07 12.84
CA CYS A 24 -6.97 9.28 12.04
C CYS A 24 -5.67 10.02 12.37
N PRO A 25 -4.82 10.36 11.39
CA PRO A 25 -3.56 11.04 11.66
C PRO A 25 -3.73 12.48 12.17
N ASP A 26 -4.87 13.12 11.89
CA ASP A 26 -5.10 14.53 12.23
C ASP A 26 -5.77 14.68 13.60
N CYS A 27 -6.82 13.90 13.87
CA CYS A 27 -7.60 14.03 15.11
C CYS A 27 -7.45 12.83 16.07
N ARG A 28 -6.64 11.81 15.70
CA ARG A 28 -6.40 10.59 16.49
C ARG A 28 -7.63 9.73 16.78
N GLN A 29 -8.80 10.08 16.25
CA GLN A 29 -10.00 9.26 16.36
C GLN A 29 -9.80 7.91 15.68
N GLN A 30 -10.03 6.83 16.42
CA GLN A 30 -10.12 5.49 15.84
C GLN A 30 -11.40 5.39 15.01
N SER A 31 -11.28 4.86 13.79
CA SER A 31 -12.39 4.60 12.89
C SER A 31 -12.33 3.19 12.33
N GLY A 32 -13.42 2.45 12.50
CA GLY A 32 -13.70 1.20 11.78
C GLY A 32 -14.53 1.41 10.50
N SER A 33 -14.86 2.66 10.16
CA SER A 33 -15.66 2.98 8.96
C SER A 33 -14.78 2.85 7.71
N ARG A 34 -14.77 1.65 7.11
CA ARG A 34 -13.98 1.37 5.91
C ARG A 34 -14.67 2.02 4.70
N HIS A 35 -13.99 3.00 4.11
CA HIS A 35 -14.42 3.66 2.88
C HIS A 35 -14.02 2.84 1.64
N GLY A 36 -12.95 2.06 1.71
CA GLY A 36 -12.51 1.23 0.59
C GLY A 36 -11.09 0.74 0.74
N TRP A 37 -10.43 0.51 -0.39
CA TRP A 37 -9.05 0.05 -0.44
C TRP A 37 -8.21 0.96 -1.34
N SER A 38 -6.92 1.07 -1.02
CA SER A 38 -5.92 1.61 -1.92
C SER A 38 -4.88 0.54 -2.22
N HIS A 39 -4.30 0.60 -3.42
CA HIS A 39 -3.20 -0.27 -3.80
C HIS A 39 -1.92 0.53 -3.92
N ARG A 40 -0.81 -0.01 -3.45
CA ARG A 40 0.52 0.58 -3.61
C ARG A 40 1.49 -0.49 -4.06
N SER A 41 2.10 -0.28 -5.22
CA SER A 41 3.21 -1.12 -5.65
C SER A 41 4.49 -0.64 -4.95
N LEU A 42 5.24 -1.56 -4.36
CA LEU A 42 6.60 -1.27 -3.93
C LEU A 42 7.55 -1.33 -5.13
N GLN A 43 8.77 -0.88 -4.90
CA GLN A 43 9.84 -1.00 -5.88
C GLN A 43 9.98 -2.46 -6.29
N ASP A 44 10.14 -2.71 -7.60
CA ASP A 44 10.36 -4.05 -8.10
C ASP A 44 11.69 -4.56 -7.53
N LEU A 45 11.61 -5.58 -6.67
CA LEU A 45 12.81 -6.24 -6.16
C LEU A 45 13.25 -7.24 -7.22
N THR A 46 14.55 -7.33 -7.46
CA THR A 46 15.09 -8.44 -8.25
C THR A 46 15.50 -9.52 -7.27
N ILE A 47 14.74 -10.60 -7.19
CA ILE A 47 15.08 -11.77 -6.36
C ILE A 47 15.54 -12.85 -7.34
N GLN A 48 16.81 -13.25 -7.24
CA GLN A 48 17.41 -14.30 -8.08
C GLN A 48 17.18 -14.11 -9.59
N GLY A 49 17.34 -12.87 -10.09
CA GLY A 49 17.16 -12.55 -11.51
C GLY A 49 15.70 -12.42 -11.98
N SER A 50 14.72 -12.69 -11.12
CA SER A 50 13.30 -12.49 -11.41
C SER A 50 12.83 -11.12 -10.92
N LYS A 51 12.05 -10.40 -11.74
CA LYS A 51 11.38 -9.17 -11.31
C LYS A 51 10.23 -9.52 -10.38
N VAL A 52 10.22 -8.93 -9.19
CA VAL A 52 9.19 -9.17 -8.17
C VAL A 52 8.42 -7.87 -7.92
N THR A 53 7.17 -7.83 -8.38
CA THR A 53 6.28 -6.67 -8.18
C THR A 53 5.39 -6.83 -6.95
N VAL A 54 5.85 -6.32 -5.81
CA VAL A 54 5.05 -6.37 -4.57
C VAL A 54 3.91 -5.35 -4.62
N ARG A 55 2.65 -5.82 -4.70
CA ARG A 55 1.43 -5.00 -4.65
C ARG A 55 0.73 -5.10 -3.29
N LEU A 56 0.81 -4.05 -2.50
CA LEU A 56 0.16 -3.98 -1.19
C LEU A 56 -1.22 -3.36 -1.28
N ARG A 57 -2.17 -3.85 -0.48
CA ARG A 57 -3.54 -3.36 -0.36
C ARG A 57 -3.74 -2.78 1.04
N PHE A 58 -4.14 -1.51 1.14
CA PHE A 58 -4.39 -0.83 2.42
C PHE A 58 -5.85 -0.43 2.54
N SER A 59 -6.42 -0.60 3.73
CA SER A 59 -7.73 -0.07 4.05
C SER A 59 -7.69 1.46 4.02
N ARG A 60 -8.68 2.07 3.35
CA ARG A 60 -8.99 3.49 3.46
C ARG A 60 -10.16 3.64 4.42
N TRP A 61 -10.01 4.49 5.42
CA TRP A 61 -10.99 4.74 6.46
C TRP A 61 -11.61 6.12 6.27
N HIS A 62 -12.88 6.25 6.64
CA HIS A 62 -13.54 7.54 6.83
C HIS A 62 -13.41 7.95 8.30
N CYS A 63 -12.93 9.16 8.58
CA CYS A 63 -12.91 9.68 9.95
C CYS A 63 -14.34 9.97 10.39
N THR A 64 -14.76 9.39 11.51
CA THR A 64 -16.11 9.57 12.05
C THR A 64 -16.25 10.87 12.85
N TYR A 65 -15.15 11.57 13.14
CA TYR A 65 -15.19 12.83 13.88
C TYR A 65 -15.56 13.99 12.93
N ARG A 66 -16.77 14.53 13.10
CA ARG A 66 -17.35 15.54 12.19
C ARG A 66 -16.56 16.85 12.09
N HIS A 67 -15.84 17.24 13.14
CA HIS A 67 -15.01 18.45 13.14
C HIS A 67 -13.60 18.21 12.57
N CYS A 68 -13.27 16.97 12.19
CA CYS A 68 -12.01 16.67 11.55
C CYS A 68 -12.04 17.10 10.08
N LYS A 69 -11.11 17.97 9.67
CA LYS A 69 -10.93 18.34 8.26
C LYS A 69 -10.56 17.12 7.39
N ARG A 70 -9.91 16.11 7.98
CA ARG A 70 -9.61 14.83 7.32
C ARG A 70 -10.82 13.93 7.31
N GLN A 71 -11.53 13.87 6.19
CA GLN A 71 -12.66 12.94 6.02
C GLN A 71 -12.20 11.52 5.71
N THR A 72 -11.14 11.34 4.93
CA THR A 72 -10.61 10.01 4.61
C THR A 72 -9.12 9.92 4.86
N PHE A 73 -8.67 8.77 5.33
CA PHE A 73 -7.26 8.51 5.57
C PHE A 73 -6.93 7.05 5.29
N THR A 74 -5.66 6.80 5.00
CA THR A 74 -5.09 5.46 5.00
C THR A 74 -4.20 5.37 6.22
N ASP A 75 -4.05 4.17 6.79
CA ASP A 75 -3.12 3.96 7.89
C ASP A 75 -1.71 4.47 7.50
N PRO A 76 -1.13 5.46 8.23
CA PRO A 76 0.18 6.01 7.89
C PRO A 76 1.35 5.11 8.31
N SER A 77 1.10 4.05 9.11
CA SER A 77 2.14 3.37 9.90
C SER A 77 3.09 2.49 9.08
N ARG A 78 2.93 2.43 7.76
CA ARG A 78 3.91 1.82 6.86
C ARG A 78 4.46 2.87 5.91
N ARG A 79 5.50 3.59 6.36
CA ARG A 79 6.42 4.34 5.49
C ARG A 79 7.06 3.36 4.51
N LEU A 80 6.33 3.06 3.45
CA LEU A 80 6.83 2.23 2.38
C LEU A 80 7.65 3.10 1.44
N PRO A 81 8.82 2.64 0.99
CA PRO A 81 9.64 3.40 0.06
C PRO A 81 8.78 3.83 -1.13
N ARG A 82 8.85 5.12 -1.49
CA ARG A 82 8.19 5.63 -2.70
C ARG A 82 8.71 4.83 -3.90
N ARG A 83 7.84 4.60 -4.89
CA ARG A 83 8.33 4.16 -6.20
C ARG A 83 9.32 5.22 -6.69
N THR A 84 10.60 4.90 -6.71
CA THR A 84 11.53 5.61 -7.59
C THR A 84 11.18 5.16 -9.00
N PRO A 85 10.99 6.07 -9.98
CA PRO A 85 10.90 5.68 -11.38
C PRO A 85 12.09 4.76 -11.68
N ALA A 86 11.84 3.61 -12.31
CA ALA A 86 12.93 2.80 -12.81
C ALA A 86 13.78 3.70 -13.71
N GLY A 87 15.07 3.86 -13.37
CA GLY A 87 16.00 4.65 -14.17
C GLY A 87 15.88 4.22 -15.63
N GLN A 88 15.59 5.18 -16.50
CA GLN A 88 15.62 5.02 -17.95
C GLN A 88 17.06 4.63 -18.31
N ARG A 89 17.34 3.33 -18.39
CA ARG A 89 18.63 2.86 -18.93
C ARG A 89 18.60 3.13 -20.43
N GLY A 90 19.52 3.98 -20.87
CA GLY A 90 19.66 4.41 -22.25
C GLY A 90 19.81 3.25 -23.22
N SER A 91 19.32 3.49 -24.43
CA SER A 91 19.49 2.65 -25.61
C SER A 91 20.98 2.41 -25.89
N PRO A 92 21.42 1.16 -26.14
CA PRO A 92 22.75 0.93 -26.66
C PRO A 92 22.83 1.42 -28.11
N ARG A 93 23.93 2.08 -28.46
CA ARG A 93 24.37 2.32 -29.84
C ARG A 93 25.12 1.10 -30.36
#